data_AF-A0A1G2I117-F1
#
_entry.id   AF-A0A1G2I117-F1
#
_cell.length_a   1.000
_cell.length_b   1.000
_cell.length_c   1.000
_cell.angle_alpha   90.00
_cell.angle_beta   90.00
_cell.angle_gamma   90.00
#
_symmetry.space_group_name_H-M   'P 1'
#
loop_
_entity.id
_entity.type
_entity.pdbx_description
1 polymer ?
#
loop_
_entity_poly.entity_id
_entity_poly.type
_entity_poly.pdbx_seq_one_letter_code
_entity_poly.pdbx_strand_id
1 'polypeptide(L)'
;MGGEEFNYPILMQTSKGLPSTTFATQSLSYINNYSNSKPKIKQSVSRESGAGFTIIELLVVVAIIAVLTGIVVANTTQYINRGKDSSIQGSLSSLSTNASVYFDSVGDYTSLCSDPTVTNPLAAADKANDGNTTPDQVTDCDSNATEWRACGQLKVTSADYFCVDYSGAKKIVTAATCAGGDDTACP
;
A
#
# COMPACT_ATOMS: atom_id res chain seq x y z
N MET A 1 51.25 0.83 -14.72
CA MET A 1 50.57 2.09 -14.33
C MET A 1 49.14 1.96 -14.82
N GLY A 2 48.08 1.85 -14.06
CA GLY A 2 47.84 1.66 -12.63
C GLY A 2 46.38 1.20 -12.55
N GLY A 3 46.11 0.12 -11.82
CA GLY A 3 44.74 -0.31 -11.53
C GLY A 3 44.29 0.39 -10.25
N GLU A 4 43.10 0.98 -10.27
CA GLU A 4 42.43 1.46 -9.06
C GLU A 4 41.12 0.67 -8.88
N GLU A 5 41.20 -0.21 -7.88
CA GLU A 5 40.17 -1.10 -7.38
C GLU A 5 39.32 -0.31 -6.37
N PHE A 6 38.13 0.14 -6.76
CA PHE A 6 37.18 0.74 -5.83
C PHE A 6 36.45 -0.35 -5.05
N ASN A 7 37.05 -0.74 -3.94
CA ASN A 7 36.50 -1.59 -2.89
C ASN A 7 35.59 -0.74 -1.98
N TYR A 8 34.28 -1.02 -1.96
CA TYR A 8 33.37 -0.51 -0.93
C TYR A 8 32.93 -1.66 -0.01
N PRO A 9 33.18 -1.56 1.32
CA PRO A 9 32.74 -2.59 2.25
C PRO A 9 31.24 -2.52 2.51
N ILE A 10 30.54 -3.63 2.25
CA ILE A 10 29.20 -3.92 2.75
C ILE A 10 29.28 -4.08 4.28
N LEU A 11 28.58 -3.22 5.02
CA LEU A 11 28.42 -3.38 6.47
C LEU A 11 27.49 -4.57 6.75
N MET A 12 28.09 -5.75 6.98
CA MET A 12 27.45 -6.84 7.69
C MET A 12 27.21 -6.44 9.16
N GLN A 13 25.96 -6.16 9.54
CA GLN A 13 25.58 -6.17 10.95
C GLN A 13 25.49 -7.61 11.42
N THR A 14 26.55 -8.06 12.08
CA THR A 14 26.56 -9.29 12.87
C THR A 14 25.66 -9.09 14.10
N SER A 15 24.77 -10.04 14.36
CA SER A 15 23.97 -10.09 15.59
C SER A 15 24.91 -10.26 16.78
N LYS A 16 25.29 -9.15 17.42
CA LYS A 16 25.96 -9.19 18.72
C LYS A 16 24.94 -9.54 19.78
N GLY A 17 25.17 -10.66 20.43
CA GLY A 17 24.36 -11.17 21.53
C GLY A 17 24.11 -10.11 22.60
N LEU A 18 22.87 -10.05 23.05
CA LEU A 18 22.44 -9.25 24.16
C LEU A 18 23.15 -9.75 25.43
N PRO A 19 23.82 -8.89 26.22
CA PRO A 19 24.44 -9.33 27.47
C PRO A 19 23.36 -9.80 28.43
N SER A 20 23.52 -11.04 28.90
CA SER A 20 22.70 -11.68 29.92
C SER A 20 22.80 -10.86 31.22
N THR A 21 21.83 -9.99 31.48
CA THR A 21 21.74 -9.32 32.77
C THR A 21 21.22 -10.34 33.77
N THR A 22 22.15 -10.91 34.53
CA THR A 22 21.90 -11.63 35.78
C THR A 22 20.98 -10.79 36.68
N PHE A 23 19.71 -11.16 36.76
CA PHE A 23 18.80 -10.64 37.77
C PHE A 23 19.08 -11.39 39.07
N ALA A 24 19.92 -10.80 39.91
CA ALA A 24 20.02 -11.19 41.31
C ALA A 24 18.68 -10.90 41.98
N THR A 25 17.97 -11.97 42.35
CA THR A 25 16.85 -11.90 43.29
C THR A 25 17.42 -11.56 44.66
N GLN A 26 17.31 -10.30 45.07
CA GLN A 26 17.46 -9.92 46.47
C GLN A 26 16.11 -9.45 46.99
N SER A 27 15.51 -10.34 47.78
CA SER A 27 14.51 -10.01 48.78
C SER A 27 15.10 -9.01 49.75
N LEU A 28 14.61 -7.76 49.71
CA LEU A 28 14.66 -6.88 50.86
C LEU A 28 13.24 -6.35 51.10
N SER A 29 12.59 -7.05 52.01
CA SER A 29 11.53 -6.54 52.87
C SER A 29 11.88 -5.14 53.37
N TYR A 30 11.31 -4.12 52.74
CA TYR A 30 11.21 -2.79 53.32
C TYR A 30 9.75 -2.36 53.26
N ILE A 31 9.03 -2.72 54.33
CA ILE A 31 7.75 -2.12 54.71
C ILE A 31 8.03 -0.65 55.00
N ASN A 32 7.83 0.19 53.98
CA ASN A 32 7.74 1.62 54.20
C ASN A 32 6.36 1.92 54.79
N ASN A 33 6.38 2.36 56.05
CA ASN A 33 5.24 2.97 56.74
C ASN A 33 4.77 4.19 55.95
N TYR A 34 3.80 3.99 55.06
CA TYR A 34 3.04 5.09 54.50
C TYR A 34 2.12 5.62 55.60
N SER A 35 2.63 6.59 56.34
CA SER A 35 1.88 7.41 57.29
C SER A 35 0.63 7.96 56.60
N ASN A 36 -0.53 7.70 57.21
CA ASN A 36 -1.84 8.20 56.78
C ASN A 36 -1.94 9.72 56.98
N SER A 37 -1.25 10.49 56.14
CA SER A 37 -1.57 11.89 55.91
C SER A 37 -2.42 11.93 54.65
N LYS A 38 -3.76 11.83 54.80
CA LYS A 38 -4.68 12.19 53.73
C LYS A 38 -4.61 13.72 53.58
N PRO A 39 -4.00 14.30 52.53
CA PRO A 39 -4.24 15.71 52.27
C PRO A 39 -5.73 15.86 51.94
N LYS A 40 -6.49 16.55 52.82
CA LYS A 40 -7.85 16.98 52.51
C LYS A 40 -7.75 18.14 51.51
N ILE A 41 -7.45 17.83 50.26
CA ILE A 41 -7.69 18.78 49.18
C ILE A 41 -9.21 18.91 49.07
N LYS A 42 -9.76 19.97 49.69
CA LYS A 42 -11.11 20.44 49.35
C LYS A 42 -11.01 21.02 47.94
N GLN A 43 -11.00 20.16 46.93
CA GLN A 43 -11.21 20.55 45.55
C GLN A 43 -12.69 20.90 45.41
N SER A 44 -13.02 22.15 45.74
CA SER A 44 -14.22 22.78 45.21
C SER A 44 -13.98 22.96 43.71
N VAL A 45 -14.36 21.95 42.93
CA VAL A 45 -14.57 22.12 41.50
C VAL A 45 -15.75 23.08 41.38
N SER A 46 -15.47 24.37 41.36
CA SER A 46 -16.39 25.39 40.88
C SER A 46 -16.64 25.06 39.42
N ARG A 47 -17.73 24.32 39.15
CA ARG A 47 -18.26 24.17 37.80
C ARG A 47 -18.66 25.58 37.38
N GLU A 48 -17.79 26.27 36.63
CA GLU A 48 -18.28 27.34 35.78
C GLU A 48 -19.42 26.73 34.96
N SER A 49 -20.58 27.36 35.03
CA SER A 49 -21.74 27.07 34.21
C SER A 49 -21.39 27.42 32.77
N GLY A 50 -20.60 26.57 32.12
CA GLY A 50 -20.45 26.56 30.67
C GLY A 50 -21.84 26.37 30.08
N ALA A 51 -22.25 27.32 29.24
CA ALA A 51 -23.52 27.26 28.52
C ALA A 51 -23.62 25.91 27.78
N GLY A 52 -24.64 25.12 28.11
CA GLY A 52 -24.92 23.86 27.41
C GLY A 52 -25.53 24.14 26.04
N PHE A 53 -25.18 23.32 25.05
CA PHE A 53 -25.83 23.33 23.74
C PHE A 53 -27.31 23.00 23.87
N THR A 54 -28.14 23.70 23.11
CA THR A 54 -29.57 23.40 23.08
C THR A 54 -29.84 22.11 22.30
N ILE A 55 -30.86 21.34 22.70
CA ILE A 55 -31.25 20.12 21.97
C ILE A 55 -31.64 20.46 20.53
N ILE A 56 -32.30 21.61 20.33
CA ILE A 56 -32.70 22.06 18.99
C ILE A 56 -31.51 22.41 18.09
N GLU A 57 -30.41 22.98 18.64
CA GLU A 57 -29.17 23.19 17.88
C GLU A 57 -28.63 21.87 17.36
N LEU A 58 -28.53 20.86 18.22
CA LEU A 58 -28.00 19.57 17.79
C LEU A 58 -28.92 18.87 16.79
N LEU A 59 -30.24 19.00 16.93
CA LEU A 59 -31.21 18.41 16.01
C LEU A 59 -31.15 19.03 14.60
N VAL A 60 -30.97 20.34 14.49
CA VAL A 60 -30.83 21.01 13.18
C VAL A 60 -29.51 20.63 12.51
N VAL A 61 -28.41 20.53 13.27
CA VAL A 61 -27.10 20.20 12.71
C VAL A 61 -27.08 18.80 12.11
N VAL A 62 -27.61 17.80 12.82
CA VAL A 62 -27.66 16.43 12.28
C VAL A 62 -28.61 16.35 11.08
N ALA A 63 -29.68 17.15 11.04
CA ALA A 63 -30.58 17.23 9.90
C ALA A 63 -29.87 17.77 8.65
N ILE A 64 -29.06 18.82 8.79
CA ILE A 64 -28.30 19.39 7.67
C ILE A 64 -27.20 18.41 7.20
N ILE A 65 -26.47 17.80 8.13
CA ILE A 65 -25.43 16.81 7.78
C ILE A 65 -26.05 15.63 7.02
N ALA A 66 -27.24 15.16 7.40
CA ALA A 66 -27.93 14.08 6.70
C ALA A 66 -28.25 14.43 5.23
N VAL A 67 -28.69 15.65 4.95
CA VAL A 67 -28.97 16.10 3.57
C VAL A 67 -27.68 16.24 2.76
N LEU A 68 -26.64 16.85 3.33
CA LEU A 68 -25.36 17.08 2.63
C LEU A 68 -24.64 15.76 2.33
N THR A 69 -24.62 14.83 3.27
CA THR A 69 -23.98 13.52 3.11
C THR A 69 -24.63 12.69 2.01
N GLY A 70 -25.95 12.75 1.84
CA GLY A 70 -26.66 12.07 0.77
C GLY A 70 -26.17 12.45 -0.65
N ILE A 71 -25.92 13.74 -0.89
CA ILE A 71 -25.46 14.24 -2.21
C ILE A 71 -23.99 13.89 -2.46
N VAL A 72 -23.16 13.93 -1.42
CA VAL A 72 -21.71 13.75 -1.52
C VAL A 72 -21.33 12.29 -1.85
N VAL A 73 -22.05 11.32 -1.30
CA VAL A 73 -21.70 9.88 -1.46
C VAL A 73 -21.77 9.43 -2.93
N ALA A 74 -22.79 9.87 -3.68
CA ALA A 74 -22.97 9.45 -5.08
C ALA A 74 -21.78 9.86 -5.98
N ASN A 75 -21.21 11.04 -5.74
CA ASN A 75 -20.08 11.54 -6.51
C ASN A 75 -18.74 10.99 -6.01
N THR A 76 -18.58 10.84 -4.70
CA THR A 76 -17.33 10.38 -4.07
C THR A 76 -16.90 8.98 -4.53
N THR A 77 -17.84 8.05 -4.74
CA THR A 77 -17.51 6.69 -5.20
C THR A 77 -16.81 6.67 -6.55
N GLN A 78 -17.24 7.50 -7.52
CA GLN A 78 -16.57 7.59 -8.81
C GLN A 78 -15.14 8.15 -8.67
N TYR A 79 -14.93 9.15 -7.81
CA TYR A 79 -13.60 9.70 -7.56
C TYR A 79 -12.66 8.69 -6.91
N ILE A 80 -13.17 7.87 -5.97
CA ILE A 80 -12.39 6.77 -5.37
C ILE A 80 -11.99 5.76 -6.45
N ASN A 81 -12.91 5.38 -7.33
CA ASN A 81 -12.60 4.45 -8.42
C ASN A 81 -11.56 5.01 -9.41
N ARG A 82 -11.61 6.31 -9.75
CA ARG A 82 -10.55 6.96 -10.54
C ARG A 82 -9.19 6.99 -9.81
N GLY A 83 -9.21 7.12 -8.49
CA GLY A 83 -8.02 6.99 -7.66
C GLY A 83 -7.43 5.58 -7.71
N LYS A 84 -8.29 4.55 -7.67
CA LYS A 84 -7.89 3.14 -7.88
C LYS A 84 -7.29 2.93 -9.26
N ASP A 85 -7.91 3.46 -10.32
CA ASP A 85 -7.35 3.41 -11.69
C ASP A 85 -5.96 4.03 -11.77
N SER A 86 -5.76 5.17 -11.12
CA SER A 86 -4.45 5.84 -11.05
C SER A 86 -3.41 4.96 -10.34
N SER A 87 -3.82 4.25 -9.28
CA SER A 87 -2.96 3.29 -8.59
C SER A 87 -2.60 2.11 -9.49
N ILE A 88 -3.57 1.54 -10.22
CA ILE A 88 -3.37 0.43 -11.16
C ILE A 88 -2.39 0.85 -12.26
N GLN A 89 -2.63 2.00 -12.88
CA GLN A 89 -1.77 2.54 -13.93
C GLN A 89 -0.35 2.84 -13.41
N GLY A 90 -0.21 3.35 -12.19
CA GLY A 90 1.07 3.61 -11.55
C GLY A 90 1.86 2.31 -11.30
N SER A 91 1.20 1.31 -10.72
CA SER A 91 1.79 -0.02 -10.47
C SER A 91 2.26 -0.67 -11.77
N LEU A 92 1.42 -0.69 -12.81
CA LEU A 92 1.78 -1.26 -14.11
C LEU A 92 2.85 -0.44 -14.84
N SER A 93 2.81 0.89 -14.74
CA SER A 93 3.83 1.75 -15.36
C SER A 93 5.24 1.55 -14.81
N SER A 94 5.37 1.05 -13.57
CA SER A 94 6.66 0.71 -12.96
C SER A 94 7.28 -0.56 -13.56
N LEU A 95 6.45 -1.43 -14.17
CA LEU A 95 6.92 -2.68 -14.75
C LEU A 95 7.90 -2.47 -15.90
N SER A 96 7.76 -1.38 -16.68
CA SER A 96 8.73 -1.07 -17.74
C SER A 96 10.16 -0.96 -17.18
N THR A 97 10.31 -0.30 -16.04
CA THR A 97 11.62 -0.16 -15.38
C THR A 97 12.06 -1.49 -14.75
N ASN A 98 11.15 -2.19 -14.07
CA ASN A 98 11.48 -3.47 -13.42
C ASN A 98 11.88 -4.53 -14.44
N ALA A 99 11.22 -4.56 -15.60
CA ALA A 99 11.57 -5.44 -16.71
C ALA A 99 12.96 -5.11 -17.27
N SER A 100 13.30 -3.84 -17.48
CA SER A 100 14.67 -3.49 -17.89
C SER A 100 15.73 -3.95 -16.88
N VAL A 101 15.49 -3.75 -15.59
CA VAL A 101 16.41 -4.22 -14.53
C VAL A 101 16.51 -5.74 -14.51
N TYR A 102 15.39 -6.43 -14.72
CA TYR A 102 15.36 -7.89 -14.83
C TYR A 102 16.20 -8.37 -16.01
N PHE A 103 16.00 -7.77 -17.19
CA PHE A 103 16.75 -8.11 -18.41
C PHE A 103 18.25 -7.89 -18.24
N ASP A 104 18.66 -6.79 -17.60
CA ASP A 104 20.08 -6.52 -17.31
C ASP A 104 20.73 -7.61 -16.44
N SER A 105 19.93 -8.32 -15.62
CA SER A 105 20.41 -9.36 -14.71
C SER A 105 20.32 -10.78 -15.28
N VAL A 106 19.26 -11.10 -16.02
CA VAL A 106 18.98 -12.46 -16.53
C VAL A 106 19.37 -12.61 -18.00
N GLY A 107 19.27 -11.53 -18.79
CA GLY A 107 19.58 -11.52 -20.22
C GLY A 107 18.42 -11.92 -21.14
N ASP A 108 17.25 -12.24 -20.60
CA ASP A 108 16.02 -12.52 -21.33
C ASP A 108 14.77 -12.22 -20.46
N TYR A 109 13.57 -12.33 -21.04
CA TYR A 109 12.30 -12.14 -20.33
C TYR A 109 11.54 -13.43 -20.00
N THR A 110 12.09 -14.62 -20.26
CA THR A 110 11.34 -15.89 -20.25
C THR A 110 10.62 -16.15 -18.93
N SER A 111 11.27 -15.81 -17.81
CA SER A 111 10.72 -15.96 -16.46
C SER A 111 10.33 -14.63 -15.80
N LEU A 112 10.22 -13.54 -16.57
CA LEU A 112 9.89 -12.22 -16.07
C LEU A 112 8.58 -12.21 -15.28
N CYS A 113 7.52 -12.81 -15.83
CA CYS A 113 6.19 -12.80 -15.18
C CYS A 113 6.11 -13.65 -13.90
N SER A 114 7.14 -14.45 -13.60
CA SER A 114 7.26 -15.17 -12.32
C SER A 114 8.16 -14.45 -11.31
N ASP A 115 8.86 -13.40 -11.73
CA ASP A 115 9.81 -12.70 -10.87
C ASP A 115 9.09 -11.77 -9.86
N PRO A 116 9.53 -11.71 -8.59
CA PRO A 116 8.98 -10.81 -7.58
C PRO A 116 8.96 -9.34 -7.98
N THR A 117 9.88 -8.89 -8.83
CA THR A 117 9.92 -7.49 -9.30
C THR A 117 8.73 -7.14 -10.19
N VAL A 118 8.09 -8.12 -10.82
CA VAL A 118 6.91 -7.94 -11.68
C VAL A 118 5.62 -8.40 -11.01
N THR A 119 5.67 -9.55 -10.30
CA THR A 119 4.49 -10.09 -9.60
C THR A 119 4.02 -9.20 -8.44
N ASN A 120 4.92 -8.49 -7.74
CA ASN A 120 4.53 -7.59 -6.65
C ASN A 120 3.73 -6.37 -7.14
N PRO A 121 4.17 -5.60 -8.16
CA PRO A 121 3.35 -4.54 -8.74
C PRO A 121 2.04 -5.04 -9.36
N LEU A 122 2.04 -6.24 -9.98
CA LEU A 122 0.80 -6.85 -10.49
C LEU A 122 -0.19 -7.16 -9.37
N ALA A 123 0.27 -7.76 -8.27
CA ALA A 123 -0.57 -8.02 -7.10
C ALA A 123 -1.08 -6.71 -6.44
N ALA A 124 -0.29 -5.63 -6.51
CA ALA A 124 -0.73 -4.32 -6.05
C ALA A 124 -1.81 -3.70 -6.95
N ALA A 125 -1.67 -3.85 -8.27
CA ALA A 125 -2.70 -3.44 -9.24
C ALA A 125 -4.00 -4.24 -9.05
N ASP A 126 -3.89 -5.55 -8.87
CA ASP A 126 -5.04 -6.42 -8.59
C ASP A 126 -5.77 -6.01 -7.30
N LYS A 127 -5.04 -5.81 -6.20
CA LYS A 127 -5.60 -5.28 -4.94
C LYS A 127 -6.30 -3.95 -5.13
N ALA A 128 -5.76 -3.06 -5.96
CA ALA A 128 -6.38 -1.76 -6.22
C ALA A 128 -7.71 -1.89 -6.98
N ASN A 129 -7.93 -2.95 -7.74
CA ASN A 129 -9.22 -3.27 -8.36
C ASN A 129 -10.16 -4.10 -7.44
N ASP A 130 -9.86 -4.20 -6.15
CA ASP A 130 -10.58 -5.06 -5.20
C ASP A 130 -10.45 -6.57 -5.48
N GLY A 131 -9.41 -6.97 -6.25
CA GLY A 131 -9.04 -8.37 -6.46
C GLY A 131 -8.41 -9.01 -5.22
N ASN A 132 -8.31 -10.34 -5.25
CA ASN A 132 -7.60 -11.14 -4.25
C ASN A 132 -6.17 -11.39 -4.74
N THR A 133 -5.19 -11.55 -3.83
CA THR A 133 -3.72 -11.61 -4.07
C THR A 133 -3.18 -12.62 -5.11
N THR A 134 -4.04 -13.36 -5.79
CA THR A 134 -3.73 -14.23 -6.91
C THR A 134 -3.95 -13.49 -8.24
N PRO A 135 -2.98 -13.47 -9.17
CA PRO A 135 -3.21 -12.99 -10.54
C PRO A 135 -4.31 -13.82 -11.19
N ASP A 136 -5.54 -13.31 -11.22
CA ASP A 136 -6.71 -13.98 -11.79
C ASP A 136 -7.60 -12.91 -12.44
N GLN A 137 -7.91 -13.06 -13.74
CA GLN A 137 -8.74 -12.25 -14.68
C GLN A 137 -8.62 -10.71 -14.71
N VAL A 138 -8.19 -10.08 -13.63
CA VAL A 138 -8.10 -8.64 -13.43
C VAL A 138 -6.70 -8.13 -13.78
N THR A 139 -5.67 -8.97 -13.64
CA THR A 139 -4.31 -8.67 -14.11
C THR A 139 -3.74 -9.87 -14.86
N ASP A 140 -2.89 -9.59 -15.84
CA ASP A 140 -2.26 -10.61 -16.69
C ASP A 140 -0.82 -10.20 -17.03
N CYS A 141 0.04 -11.19 -17.23
CA CYS A 141 1.43 -10.99 -17.60
C CYS A 141 1.90 -12.15 -18.46
N ASP A 142 2.37 -11.80 -19.65
CA ASP A 142 2.89 -12.74 -20.63
C ASP A 142 4.31 -12.32 -21.01
N SER A 143 5.22 -13.29 -21.03
CA SER A 143 6.62 -13.06 -21.35
C SER A 143 7.22 -14.22 -22.14
N ASN A 144 8.04 -13.90 -23.12
CA ASN A 144 8.89 -14.85 -23.85
C ASN A 144 10.36 -14.41 -23.71
N ALA A 145 11.29 -14.94 -24.49
CA ALA A 145 12.71 -14.59 -24.36
C ALA A 145 13.01 -13.10 -24.68
N THR A 146 12.23 -12.47 -25.55
CA THR A 146 12.54 -11.14 -26.13
C THR A 146 11.46 -10.09 -25.88
N GLU A 147 10.25 -10.52 -25.57
CA GLU A 147 9.07 -9.67 -25.48
C GLU A 147 8.29 -9.98 -24.20
N TRP A 148 7.59 -8.98 -23.72
CA TRP A 148 6.71 -9.11 -22.56
C TRP A 148 5.60 -8.05 -22.61
N ARG A 149 4.46 -8.41 -22.01
CA ARG A 149 3.31 -7.54 -21.78
C ARG A 149 2.81 -7.76 -20.36
N ALA A 150 2.26 -6.71 -19.77
CA ALA A 150 1.51 -6.79 -18.54
C ALA A 150 0.28 -5.88 -18.63
N CYS A 151 -0.84 -6.33 -18.08
CA CYS A 151 -2.07 -5.56 -18.09
C CYS A 151 -2.90 -5.73 -16.83
N GLY A 152 -3.77 -4.75 -16.58
CA GLY A 152 -4.71 -4.77 -15.47
C GLY A 152 -6.00 -4.02 -15.78
N GLN A 153 -7.13 -4.62 -15.43
CA GLN A 153 -8.47 -4.06 -15.58
C GLN A 153 -8.59 -2.77 -14.76
N LEU A 154 -9.30 -1.78 -15.29
CA LEU A 154 -9.64 -0.55 -14.60
C LEU A 154 -10.97 -0.69 -13.84
N LYS A 155 -11.09 0.09 -12.77
CA LYS A 155 -12.24 0.07 -11.86
C LYS A 155 -13.41 0.89 -12.39
N VAL A 156 -13.14 2.03 -13.04
CA VAL A 156 -14.21 2.91 -13.54
C VAL A 156 -15.00 2.23 -14.65
N THR A 157 -14.30 1.59 -15.58
CA THR A 157 -14.91 0.81 -16.66
C THR A 157 -14.33 -0.59 -16.62
N SER A 158 -15.13 -1.59 -16.23
CA SER A 158 -14.67 -2.98 -16.15
C SER A 158 -14.34 -3.60 -17.51
N ALA A 159 -14.67 -2.93 -18.63
CA ALA A 159 -14.26 -3.36 -19.96
C ALA A 159 -12.87 -2.83 -20.37
N ASP A 160 -12.33 -1.85 -19.63
CA ASP A 160 -11.07 -1.19 -19.96
C ASP A 160 -9.94 -1.78 -19.14
N TYR A 161 -8.79 -1.97 -19.77
CA TYR A 161 -7.56 -2.48 -19.19
C TYR A 161 -6.43 -1.51 -19.50
N PHE A 162 -5.56 -1.26 -18.55
CA PHE A 162 -4.30 -0.58 -18.83
C PHE A 162 -3.24 -1.62 -19.18
N CYS A 163 -2.58 -1.45 -20.31
CA CYS A 163 -1.57 -2.37 -20.83
C CYS A 163 -0.22 -1.65 -20.99
N VAL A 164 0.83 -2.37 -20.59
CA VAL A 164 2.24 -1.99 -20.79
C VAL A 164 3.01 -3.13 -21.45
N ASP A 165 4.01 -2.82 -22.26
CA ASP A 165 4.81 -3.83 -22.97
C ASP A 165 6.30 -3.46 -23.11
N TYR A 166 7.06 -4.38 -23.71
CA TYR A 166 8.49 -4.26 -24.00
C TYR A 166 8.84 -3.10 -24.94
N SER A 167 7.89 -2.65 -25.78
CA SER A 167 8.10 -1.52 -26.69
C SER A 167 8.01 -0.17 -25.96
N GLY A 168 7.57 -0.19 -24.70
CA GLY A 168 7.30 0.99 -23.90
C GLY A 168 5.87 1.52 -24.06
N ALA A 169 4.95 0.73 -24.63
CA ALA A 169 3.56 1.13 -24.71
C ALA A 169 2.96 1.32 -23.32
N LYS A 170 2.07 2.31 -23.19
CA LYS A 170 1.28 2.61 -21.98
C LYS A 170 -0.08 3.12 -22.45
N LYS A 171 -1.06 2.23 -22.57
CA LYS A 171 -2.36 2.57 -23.17
C LYS A 171 -3.51 1.82 -22.51
N ILE A 172 -4.70 2.40 -22.63
CA ILE A 172 -5.95 1.75 -22.26
C ILE A 172 -6.44 0.95 -23.47
N VAL A 173 -6.80 -0.31 -23.25
CA VAL A 173 -7.28 -1.28 -24.25
C VAL A 173 -8.52 -1.99 -23.72
N THR A 174 -9.26 -2.69 -24.57
CA THR A 174 -10.49 -3.39 -24.17
C THR A 174 -10.24 -4.84 -23.73
N ALA A 175 -11.08 -5.37 -22.84
CA ALA A 175 -10.93 -6.68 -22.19
C ALA A 175 -10.50 -7.87 -23.08
N ALA A 176 -10.93 -7.92 -24.34
CA ALA A 176 -10.62 -9.03 -25.25
C ALA A 176 -9.13 -9.23 -25.54
N THR A 177 -8.29 -8.23 -25.24
CA THR A 177 -6.86 -8.23 -25.59
C THR A 177 -5.92 -8.36 -24.39
N CYS A 178 -6.47 -8.41 -23.17
CA CYS A 178 -5.67 -8.38 -21.93
C CYS A 178 -5.98 -9.55 -20.99
N ALA A 179 -6.89 -10.45 -21.34
CA ALA A 179 -7.27 -11.58 -20.52
C ALA A 179 -7.03 -12.90 -21.29
N GLY A 180 -6.00 -13.65 -20.89
CA GLY A 180 -5.90 -15.08 -21.19
C GLY A 180 -5.40 -15.43 -22.60
N GLY A 181 -4.46 -14.65 -23.14
CA GLY A 181 -3.77 -14.99 -24.40
C GLY A 181 -2.26 -14.79 -24.26
N ASP A 182 -1.48 -15.65 -24.91
CA ASP A 182 -0.01 -15.64 -24.89
C ASP A 182 0.62 -14.45 -25.67
N ASP A 183 -0.11 -13.34 -25.85
CA ASP A 183 0.36 -12.17 -26.58
C ASP A 183 1.39 -11.40 -25.76
N THR A 184 2.54 -11.08 -26.33
CA THR A 184 3.62 -10.39 -25.60
C THR A 184 3.72 -8.90 -25.92
N ALA A 185 2.73 -8.34 -26.61
CA ALA A 185 2.64 -6.92 -26.96
C ALA A 185 1.24 -6.38 -26.67
N CYS A 186 1.15 -5.08 -26.35
CA CYS A 186 -0.15 -4.44 -26.22
C CYS A 186 -0.76 -4.16 -27.60
N PRO A 187 -2.05 -4.48 -27.85
CA PRO A 187 -2.72 -4.36 -29.16
C PRO A 187 -2.79 -2.94 -29.70
#